data_AF-A0A9E3A674-F1
#
_entry.id   AF-A0A9E3A674-F1
#
_cell.length_a   1.000
_cell.length_b   1.000
_cell.length_c   1.000
_cell.angle_alpha   90.00
_cell.angle_beta   90.00
_cell.angle_gamma   90.00
#
_symmetry.space_group_name_H-M   'P 1'
#
loop_
_entity.id
_entity.type
_entity.pdbx_description
1 polymer ?
#
loop_
_entity_poly.entity_id
_entity_poly.type
_entity_poly.pdbx_seq_one_letter_code
_entity_poly.pdbx_strand_id
1 'polypeptide(L)'
;MHDVSLRGLAVGAAIIFIGILASLGVARLFVRPVEIKAPSRPVLQAAPRQDLAAFRREKNERLNSHGPIEGDPKHVHIPIDEAMRRLARQ
;
A
#
# COMPACT_ATOMS: atom_id res chain seq x y z
N MET A 1 55.79 -14.33 22.33
CA MET A 1 54.50 -13.61 22.49
C MET A 1 54.76 -12.16 22.13
N HIS A 2 54.12 -11.63 21.09
CA HIS A 2 54.37 -10.25 20.64
C HIS A 2 53.80 -9.27 21.67
N ASP A 3 54.67 -8.44 22.23
CA ASP A 3 54.31 -7.44 23.23
C ASP A 3 53.69 -6.23 22.52
N VAL A 4 52.38 -6.08 22.66
CA VAL A 4 51.66 -4.98 22.01
C VAL A 4 51.79 -3.75 22.90
N SER A 5 52.60 -2.78 22.48
CA SER A 5 52.80 -1.57 23.27
C SER A 5 51.48 -0.82 23.46
N LEU A 6 51.13 -0.52 24.71
CA LEU A 6 49.90 0.20 25.08
C LEU A 6 49.77 1.54 24.33
N ARG A 7 50.90 2.17 24.01
CA ARG A 7 50.99 3.40 23.20
C ARG A 7 50.56 3.16 21.75
N GLY A 8 50.99 2.06 21.13
CA GLY A 8 50.58 1.70 19.77
C GLY A 8 49.07 1.43 19.68
N LEU A 9 48.51 0.77 20.69
CA LEU A 9 47.07 0.50 20.76
C LEU A 9 46.25 1.79 20.96
N ALA A 10 46.73 2.71 21.82
CA ALA A 10 46.07 3.99 22.04
C ALA A 10 46.07 4.87 20.76
N VAL A 11 47.17 4.90 20.01
CA VAL A 11 47.26 5.63 18.74
C VAL A 11 46.32 5.04 17.70
N GLY A 12 46.28 3.71 17.57
CA GLY A 12 45.35 3.03 16.67
C GLY A 12 43.89 3.33 17.00
N ALA A 13 43.53 3.25 18.29
CA ALA A 13 42.19 3.57 18.76
C ALA A 13 41.80 5.04 18.47
N ALA A 14 42.73 5.98 18.66
CA ALA A 14 42.49 7.39 18.39
C ALA A 14 42.21 7.67 16.90
N ILE A 15 42.95 7.02 15.98
CA ILE A 15 42.74 7.17 14.53
C ILE A 15 41.35 6.68 14.14
N ILE A 16 40.95 5.50 14.64
CA ILE A 16 39.63 4.92 14.37
C ILE A 16 38.54 5.88 14.86
N PHE A 17 38.68 6.37 16.09
CA PHE A 17 37.69 7.27 16.70
C PHE A 17 37.54 8.58 15.92
N ILE A 18 38.64 9.18 15.48
CA ILE A 18 38.62 10.38 14.63
C ILE A 18 37.94 10.10 13.29
N GLY A 19 38.24 8.96 12.65
CA GLY A 19 37.59 8.57 11.39
C GLY A 19 36.08 8.40 11.53
N ILE A 20 35.62 7.77 12.61
CA ILE A 20 34.19 7.62 12.92
C ILE A 20 33.53 8.99 13.12
N LEU A 21 34.13 9.87 13.94
CA LEU A 21 33.60 11.22 14.16
C LEU A 21 33.54 12.05 12.87
N ALA A 22 34.59 11.97 12.03
CA ALA A 22 34.63 12.66 10.75
C ALA A 22 33.53 12.16 9.81
N SER A 23 33.34 10.84 9.68
CA SER A 23 32.31 10.27 8.81
C SER A 23 30.89 10.67 9.22
N LEU A 24 30.60 10.69 10.53
CA LEU A 24 29.31 11.16 11.06
C LEU A 24 29.08 12.66 10.81
N GLY A 25 30.13 13.48 10.96
CA GLY A 25 30.08 14.91 10.67
C GLY A 25 29.81 15.21 9.19
N VAL A 26 30.50 14.49 8.30
CA VAL A 26 30.30 14.59 6.85
C VAL A 26 28.88 14.18 6.46
N ALA A 27 28.37 13.05 6.98
CA ALA A 27 26.99 12.63 6.71
C ALA A 27 25.96 13.71 7.06
N ARG A 28 26.16 14.45 8.16
CA ARG A 28 25.27 15.55 8.57
C ARG A 28 25.25 16.73 7.60
N LEU A 29 26.32 16.97 6.84
CA LEU A 29 26.37 18.04 5.83
C LEU A 29 25.58 17.68 4.57
N PHE A 30 25.41 16.39 4.28
CA PHE A 30 24.76 15.90 3.07
C PHE A 30 23.30 15.44 3.28
N VAL A 31 22.88 15.18 4.53
CA VAL A 31 21.48 14.86 4.83
C VAL A 31 20.65 16.15 4.82
N ARG A 32 19.86 16.35 3.76
CA ARG A 32 18.82 17.37 3.72
C ARG A 32 17.50 16.79 4.24
N PRO A 33 16.78 17.49 5.13
CA PRO A 33 15.45 17.06 5.53
C PRO A 33 14.53 17.11 4.30
N VAL A 34 13.89 15.98 4.00
CA VAL A 34 12.83 15.93 2.99
C VAL A 34 11.56 16.49 3.63
N GLU A 35 11.11 17.64 3.15
CA GLU A 35 9.86 18.23 3.62
C GLU A 35 8.69 17.47 2.97
N ILE A 36 8.08 16.57 3.73
CA ILE A 36 6.90 15.83 3.28
C ILE A 36 5.70 16.74 3.47
N LYS A 37 5.24 17.36 2.38
CA LYS A 37 4.01 18.15 2.39
C LYS A 37 2.82 17.21 2.61
N ALA A 38 2.03 17.48 3.64
CA ALA A 38 0.80 16.73 3.87
C ALA A 38 -0.12 16.85 2.64
N PRO A 39 -0.73 15.75 2.17
CA PRO A 39 -1.69 15.83 1.09
C PRO A 39 -2.85 16.75 1.48
N SER A 40 -3.38 17.49 0.52
CA SER A 40 -4.58 18.31 0.73
C SER A 40 -5.74 17.42 1.22
N ARG A 41 -6.58 17.95 2.11
CA ARG A 41 -7.73 17.21 2.65
C ARG A 41 -8.58 16.64 1.50
N PRO A 42 -8.99 15.36 1.54
CA PRO A 42 -9.83 14.79 0.51
C PRO A 42 -11.15 15.56 0.45
N VAL A 43 -11.56 15.94 -0.75
CA VAL A 43 -12.82 16.66 -0.98
C VAL A 43 -13.89 15.63 -1.34
N LEU A 44 -15.05 15.70 -0.68
CA LEU A 44 -16.23 14.90 -1.02
C LEU A 44 -16.80 15.36 -2.37
N GLN A 45 -17.07 14.40 -3.27
CA GLN A 45 -17.69 14.69 -4.56
C GLN A 45 -19.10 15.30 -4.35
N ALA A 46 -19.35 16.48 -4.91
CA ALA A 46 -20.51 17.31 -4.57
C ALA A 46 -21.87 16.74 -5.04
N ALA A 47 -21.89 15.88 -6.06
CA ALA A 47 -23.14 15.33 -6.60
C ALA A 47 -22.98 13.90 -7.15
N PRO A 48 -22.98 12.87 -6.30
CA PRO A 48 -22.83 11.48 -6.74
C PRO A 48 -24.09 10.90 -7.41
N ARG A 49 -25.22 11.62 -7.43
CA ARG A 49 -26.54 11.04 -7.72
C ARG A 49 -26.69 10.51 -9.15
N GLN A 50 -26.14 11.21 -10.15
CA GLN A 50 -26.20 10.78 -11.55
C GLN A 50 -25.27 9.59 -11.81
N ASP A 51 -24.03 9.64 -11.33
CA ASP A 51 -23.07 8.54 -11.44
C ASP A 51 -23.58 7.28 -10.74
N LEU A 52 -24.18 7.44 -9.57
CA LEU A 52 -24.75 6.36 -8.80
C LEU A 52 -25.98 5.75 -9.50
N ALA A 53 -26.80 6.53 -10.18
CA ALA A 53 -27.92 6.00 -10.97
C ALA A 53 -27.46 5.26 -12.24
N ALA A 54 -26.42 5.74 -12.92
CA ALA A 54 -25.80 5.04 -14.04
C ALA A 54 -25.15 3.72 -13.59
N PHE A 55 -24.37 3.77 -12.52
CA PHE A 55 -23.72 2.60 -11.93
C PHE A 55 -24.74 1.55 -11.46
N ARG A 56 -25.82 1.97 -10.79
CA ARG A 56 -26.88 1.05 -10.36
C ARG A 56 -27.55 0.36 -11.54
N ARG A 57 -27.81 1.08 -12.65
CA ARG A 57 -28.39 0.49 -13.86
C ARG A 57 -27.46 -0.59 -14.45
N GLU A 58 -26.19 -0.26 -14.63
CA GLU A 58 -25.19 -1.21 -15.15
C GLU A 58 -25.07 -2.47 -14.28
N LYS A 59 -25.05 -2.32 -12.95
CA LYS A 59 -24.98 -3.48 -12.04
C LYS A 59 -26.25 -4.32 -12.07
N ASN A 60 -27.41 -3.68 -12.11
CA ASN A 60 -28.69 -4.38 -12.20
C ASN A 60 -28.82 -5.15 -13.52
N GLU A 61 -28.37 -4.61 -14.64
CA GLU A 61 -28.39 -5.29 -15.94
C GLU A 61 -27.57 -6.58 -15.91
N ARG A 62 -26.38 -6.57 -15.29
CA ARG A 62 -25.56 -7.77 -15.14
C ARG A 62 -26.25 -8.81 -14.25
N LEU A 63 -26.78 -8.39 -13.10
CA LEU A 63 -27.42 -9.26 -12.11
C LEU A 63 -28.78 -9.81 -12.54
N ASN A 64 -29.46 -9.17 -13.49
CA ASN A 64 -30.78 -9.57 -13.97
C ASN A 64 -30.73 -10.45 -15.23
N SER A 65 -29.54 -10.78 -15.73
CA SER A 65 -29.39 -11.64 -16.89
C SER A 65 -29.58 -13.13 -16.53
N HIS A 66 -30.11 -13.91 -17.47
CA HIS A 66 -30.07 -15.38 -17.42
C HIS A 66 -29.07 -15.87 -18.46
N GLY A 67 -28.26 -16.88 -18.13
CA GLY A 67 -27.39 -17.48 -19.12
C GLY A 67 -26.29 -18.38 -18.53
N PRO A 68 -25.59 -19.13 -19.38
CA PRO A 68 -24.41 -19.89 -18.96
C PRO A 68 -23.31 -18.95 -18.46
N ILE A 69 -22.58 -19.37 -17.43
CA ILE A 69 -21.42 -18.62 -16.95
C ILE A 69 -20.28 -18.84 -17.96
N GLU A 70 -19.67 -17.75 -18.42
CA GLU A 70 -18.54 -17.82 -19.34
C GLU A 70 -17.38 -18.60 -18.70
N GLY A 71 -16.99 -19.72 -19.32
CA GLY A 71 -15.94 -20.60 -18.81
C GLY A 71 -16.39 -21.74 -17.89
N ASP A 72 -17.69 -21.85 -17.57
CA ASP A 72 -18.21 -22.97 -16.76
C ASP A 72 -19.52 -23.56 -17.34
N PRO A 73 -19.45 -24.71 -18.05
CA PRO A 73 -20.61 -25.32 -18.68
C PRO A 73 -21.57 -26.01 -17.69
N LYS A 74 -21.20 -26.13 -16.40
CA LYS A 74 -22.02 -26.83 -15.40
C LYS A 74 -22.91 -25.89 -14.58
N HIS A 75 -22.65 -24.59 -14.63
CA HIS A 75 -23.38 -23.60 -13.84
C HIS A 75 -24.05 -22.55 -14.72
N VAL A 76 -25.27 -22.18 -14.32
CA VAL A 76 -26.09 -21.19 -15.01
C VAL A 76 -26.31 -20.01 -14.07
N HIS A 77 -26.13 -18.80 -14.58
CA HIS A 77 -26.48 -17.57 -13.89
C HIS A 77 -28.01 -17.43 -13.85
N ILE A 78 -28.54 -17.30 -12.64
CA ILE A 78 -29.95 -16.95 -12.38
C ILE A 78 -30.00 -15.53 -11.81
N PRO A 79 -31.05 -14.75 -12.11
CA PRO A 79 -31.21 -13.42 -11.54
C PRO A 79 -31.21 -13.44 -10.04
N ILE A 80 -30.57 -12.43 -9.45
CA ILE A 80 -30.40 -12.34 -8.00
C ILE A 80 -31.74 -12.36 -7.26
N ASP A 81 -32.78 -11.73 -7.80
CA ASP A 81 -34.12 -11.74 -7.20
C ASP A 81 -34.70 -13.15 -7.11
N GLU A 82 -34.43 -14.00 -8.10
CA GLU A 82 -34.86 -15.39 -8.10
C GLU A 82 -34.04 -16.23 -7.12
N ALA A 83 -32.72 -16.03 -7.09
CA ALA A 83 -31.82 -16.68 -6.13
C ALA A 83 -32.24 -16.37 -4.69
N MET A 84 -32.50 -15.11 -4.37
CA MET A 84 -32.93 -14.67 -3.04
C MET A 84 -34.29 -15.27 -2.65
N ARG A 85 -35.25 -15.35 -3.59
CA ARG A 85 -36.54 -16.03 -3.35
C ARG A 85 -36.38 -17.52 -3.06
N ARG A 86 -35.42 -18.19 -3.71
CA ARG A 86 -35.14 -19.62 -3.46
C ARG A 86 -34.48 -19.82 -2.09
N LEU A 87 -33.51 -18.98 -1.74
CA LEU A 87 -32.85 -18.98 -0.43
C LEU A 87 -33.85 -18.76 0.72
N ALA A 88 -34.77 -17.79 0.57
CA ALA A 88 -35.76 -17.49 1.61
C ALA A 88 -36.82 -18.60 1.81
N ARG A 89 -36.88 -19.60 0.92
CA ARG A 89 -37.80 -20.74 1.01
C ARG A 89 -37.12 -22.03 1.52
N GLN A 90 -35.82 -22.00 1.77
CA GLN A 90 -35.09 -23.04 2.51
C GLN A 90 -35.13 -22.73 4.00
#